data_AF-A0A959T5S4-F1
#
_entry.id   AF-A0A959T5S4-F1
#
_cell.length_a   1.000
_cell.length_b   1.000
_cell.length_c   1.000
_cell.angle_alpha   90.00
_cell.angle_beta   90.00
_cell.angle_gamma   90.00
#
_symmetry.space_group_name_H-M   'P 1'
#
loop_
_entity.id
_entity.type
_entity.pdbx_description
1 polymer ?
#
loop_
_entity_poly.entity_id
_entity_poly.type
_entity_poly.pdbx_seq_one_letter_code
_entity_poly.pdbx_strand_id
1 'polypeptide(L)'
;CDECLVQVAYAIGVAKPVGLYVNTYGTARVALSDGEIARRIGAMKEFDMRPYFIEQRFQLRTPIYAETAAYGHMGRQPRTVTKVFNNAGQSTKAKVRLFPWEDLNALPAVKKAFGL
;
A
#
# COMPACT_ATOMS: atom_id res chain seq x y z
N CYS A 1 10.99 -12.25 -5.29
CA CYS A 1 12.02 -12.23 -4.24
C CYS A 1 11.46 -12.90 -3.00
N ASP A 2 12.33 -13.27 -2.08
CA ASP A 2 11.93 -13.80 -0.76
C ASP A 2 11.92 -12.70 0.30
N GLU A 3 12.76 -11.67 0.12
CA GLU A 3 12.80 -10.48 0.95
C GLU A 3 12.89 -9.21 0.07
N CYS A 4 12.27 -8.12 0.53
CA CYS A 4 12.27 -6.85 -0.18
C CYS A 4 12.07 -5.68 0.77
N LEU A 5 12.95 -4.69 0.73
CA LEU A 5 12.76 -3.37 1.32
C LEU A 5 12.42 -2.36 0.23
N VAL A 6 11.37 -1.57 0.46
CA VAL A 6 10.97 -0.46 -0.41
C VAL A 6 11.08 0.85 0.37
N GLN A 7 11.74 1.85 -0.19
CA GLN A 7 11.85 3.18 0.38
C GLN A 7 11.32 4.23 -0.59
N VAL A 8 10.58 5.21 -0.07
CA VAL A 8 10.01 6.31 -0.84
C VAL A 8 10.32 7.64 -0.13
N ALA A 9 10.62 8.68 -0.89
CA ALA A 9 10.90 10.02 -0.38
C ALA A 9 10.03 11.07 -1.07
N TYR A 10 9.60 12.08 -0.32
CA TYR A 10 8.81 13.22 -0.82
C TYR A 10 9.43 14.54 -0.39
N ALA A 11 9.37 15.54 -1.27
CA ALA A 11 9.61 16.93 -0.91
C ALA A 11 8.28 17.59 -0.52
N ILE A 12 8.31 18.48 0.48
CA ILE A 12 7.12 19.21 0.92
C ILE A 12 6.50 19.98 -0.26
N GLY A 13 5.19 19.84 -0.45
CA GLY A 13 4.46 20.47 -1.56
C GLY A 13 4.62 19.79 -2.93
N VAL A 14 5.42 18.72 -3.05
CA VAL A 14 5.61 17.99 -4.31
C VAL A 14 4.85 16.67 -4.29
N ALA A 15 3.90 16.51 -5.21
CA ALA A 15 3.05 15.31 -5.25
C ALA A 15 3.80 14.04 -5.69
N LYS A 16 4.72 14.15 -6.65
CA LYS A 16 5.53 13.01 -7.11
C LYS A 16 6.65 12.73 -6.10
N PRO A 17 6.96 11.45 -5.79
CA PRO A 17 8.10 11.14 -4.95
C PRO A 17 9.40 11.61 -5.62
N VAL A 18 10.37 12.07 -4.83
CA VAL A 18 11.71 12.43 -5.30
C VAL A 18 12.59 11.20 -5.52
N GLY A 19 12.22 10.07 -4.91
CA GLY A 19 12.91 8.80 -5.11
C GLY A 19 12.05 7.60 -4.69
N LEU A 20 12.25 6.50 -5.40
CA LEU A 20 11.75 5.17 -5.06
C LEU A 20 12.94 4.21 -5.14
N TYR A 21 13.24 3.56 -4.03
CA TYR A 21 14.37 2.64 -3.90
C TYR A 21 13.84 1.27 -3.49
N VAL A 22 14.45 0.24 -4.07
CA VAL A 22 14.19 -1.16 -3.74
C VAL A 22 15.52 -1.79 -3.34
N ASN A 23 15.47 -2.68 -2.36
CA ASN A 23 16.59 -3.58 -2.02
C ASN A 23 16.01 -4.98 -1.84
N THR A 24 16.42 -5.93 -2.67
CA THR A 24 15.94 -7.33 -2.60
C THR A 24 16.84 -8.24 -1.79
N TYR A 25 17.92 -7.70 -1.21
CA TYR A 25 18.91 -8.44 -0.43
C TYR A 25 19.47 -9.67 -1.17
N GLY A 26 19.56 -9.60 -2.50
CA GLY A 26 20.03 -10.71 -3.33
C GLY A 26 19.03 -11.84 -3.54
N THR A 27 17.78 -11.70 -3.07
CA THR A 27 16.74 -12.73 -3.19
C THR A 27 15.86 -12.58 -4.44
N ALA A 28 16.16 -11.61 -5.31
CA ALA A 28 15.44 -11.43 -6.57
C ALA A 28 15.44 -12.71 -7.42
N ARG A 29 14.27 -13.07 -7.97
CA ARG A 29 14.09 -14.24 -8.85
C ARG A 29 13.91 -13.84 -10.32
N VAL A 30 14.35 -12.63 -10.64
CA VAL A 30 14.31 -12.03 -11.98
C VAL A 30 15.69 -11.51 -12.31
N ALA A 31 16.09 -11.58 -13.58
CA ALA A 31 17.38 -11.08 -14.05
C ALA A 31 17.34 -9.54 -14.22
N LEU A 32 17.06 -8.83 -13.13
CA LEU A 32 16.99 -7.36 -13.06
C LEU A 32 17.70 -6.89 -11.81
N SER A 33 18.44 -5.80 -11.91
CA SER A 33 18.98 -5.09 -10.75
C SER A 33 17.86 -4.48 -9.90
N ASP A 34 18.14 -4.23 -8.62
CA ASP A 34 17.21 -3.56 -7.70
C ASP A 34 16.74 -2.19 -8.23
N GLY A 35 17.61 -1.45 -8.90
CA GLY A 35 17.25 -0.19 -9.56
C GLY A 35 16.30 -0.38 -10.74
N GLU A 36 16.44 -1.44 -11.52
CA GLU A 36 15.48 -1.78 -12.60
C GLU A 36 14.14 -2.22 -12.05
N ILE A 37 14.14 -3.00 -10.97
CA ILE A 37 12.92 -3.40 -10.25
C ILE A 37 12.20 -2.16 -9.74
N ALA A 38 12.91 -1.22 -9.09
CA ALA A 38 12.34 0.05 -8.62
C ALA A 38 11.74 0.87 -9.77
N ARG A 39 12.46 1.03 -10.89
CA ARG A 39 11.95 1.72 -12.08
C ARG A 39 10.68 1.07 -12.63
N ARG A 40 10.65 -0.26 -12.68
CA ARG A 40 9.51 -1.01 -13.21
C ARG A 40 8.29 -0.90 -12.31
N ILE A 41 8.47 -1.03 -10.99
CA ILE A 41 7.41 -0.80 -10.00
C ILE A 41 6.87 0.64 -10.11
N GLY A 42 7.76 1.64 -10.18
CA GLY A 42 7.38 3.05 -10.28
C GLY A 42 6.62 3.41 -11.57
N ALA A 43 6.71 2.57 -12.62
CA ALA A 43 5.96 2.72 -13.85
C ALA A 43 4.58 2.02 -13.84
N MET A 44 4.28 1.21 -12.82
CA MET A 44 3.00 0.51 -12.71
C MET A 44 1.90 1.45 -12.22
N LYS A 45 0.74 1.44 -12.89
CA LYS A 45 -0.43 2.23 -12.48
C LYS A 45 -0.94 1.83 -11.08
N GLU A 46 -0.78 0.56 -10.73
CA GLU A 46 -1.11 0.00 -9.42
C GLU A 46 -0.23 0.53 -8.29
N PHE A 47 0.87 1.22 -8.62
CA PHE A 47 1.82 1.77 -7.66
C PHE A 47 2.09 3.26 -7.91
N ASP A 48 1.11 4.01 -8.42
CA ASP A 48 1.18 5.47 -8.37
C ASP A 48 1.31 5.94 -6.91
N MET A 49 2.47 6.50 -6.57
CA MET A 49 2.85 6.89 -5.21
C MET A 49 2.51 8.35 -4.90
N ARG A 50 1.74 9.04 -5.73
CA ARG A 50 1.25 10.38 -5.35
C ARG A 50 0.25 10.25 -4.19
N PRO A 51 0.27 11.13 -3.17
CA PRO A 51 -0.58 10.99 -1.98
C PRO A 51 -2.07 10.79 -2.27
N TYR A 52 -2.61 11.50 -3.27
CA TYR A 52 -4.00 11.34 -3.72
C TYR A 52 -4.28 9.89 -4.18
N PHE A 53 -3.40 9.29 -4.97
CA PHE A 53 -3.62 7.95 -5.50
C PHE A 53 -3.40 6.86 -4.44
N ILE A 54 -2.51 7.08 -3.46
CA ILE A 54 -2.37 6.20 -2.29
C ILE A 54 -3.67 6.21 -1.46
N GLU A 55 -4.20 7.40 -1.17
CA GLU A 55 -5.45 7.58 -0.43
C GLU A 55 -6.61 6.88 -1.14
N GLN A 56 -6.78 7.12 -2.43
CA GLN A 56 -7.85 6.51 -3.24
C GLN A 56 -7.72 4.99 -3.33
N ARG A 57 -6.50 4.46 -3.54
CA ARG A 57 -6.26 3.02 -3.64
C ARG A 57 -6.70 2.27 -2.39
N PHE A 58 -6.40 2.82 -1.22
CA PHE A 58 -6.66 2.18 0.07
C PHE A 58 -7.91 2.72 0.78
N GLN A 59 -8.64 3.67 0.18
CA GLN A 59 -9.80 4.34 0.77
C GLN A 59 -9.52 4.88 2.18
N LEU A 60 -8.40 5.59 2.33
CA LEU A 60 -7.86 5.99 3.63
C LEU A 60 -8.70 7.06 4.35
N ARG A 61 -9.63 7.72 3.66
CA ARG A 61 -10.65 8.62 4.27
C ARG A 61 -11.84 7.86 4.87
N THR A 62 -11.57 6.71 5.47
CA THR A 62 -12.56 5.91 6.21
C THR A 62 -12.10 5.67 7.65
N PRO A 63 -13.02 5.47 8.61
CA PRO A 63 -12.68 5.34 10.03
C PRO A 63 -12.13 3.94 10.40
N ILE A 64 -10.91 3.64 9.94
CA ILE A 64 -10.26 2.31 10.02
C ILE A 64 -9.04 2.23 10.95
N TYR A 65 -8.62 3.35 11.55
CA TYR A 65 -7.34 3.45 12.26
C TYR A 65 -7.39 3.00 13.74
N ALA A 66 -8.57 2.91 14.35
CA ALA A 66 -8.66 2.50 15.76
C ALA A 66 -8.08 1.08 15.97
N GLU A 67 -8.33 0.19 15.02
CA GLU A 67 -7.83 -1.18 15.06
C GLU A 67 -6.31 -1.26 14.93
N THR A 68 -5.65 -0.27 14.32
CA THR A 68 -4.21 -0.25 14.11
C THR A 68 -3.44 0.29 15.33
N ALA A 69 -4.13 0.90 16.31
CA ALA A 69 -3.52 1.56 17.47
C ALA A 69 -2.87 0.59 18.48
N ALA A 70 -3.09 -0.72 18.32
CA ALA A 70 -2.46 -1.76 19.12
C ALA A 70 -2.11 -2.97 18.26
N TYR A 71 -1.11 -3.74 18.69
CA TYR A 71 -0.65 -4.98 18.05
C TYR A 71 -0.11 -4.80 16.62
N GLY A 72 0.31 -3.59 16.25
CA GLY A 72 0.95 -3.30 14.97
C GLY A 72 0.01 -2.99 13.81
N HIS A 73 0.56 -2.27 12.84
CA HIS A 73 -0.14 -1.82 11.63
C HIS A 73 -0.05 -2.82 10.47
N MET A 74 0.98 -3.67 10.45
CA MET A 74 1.29 -4.59 9.35
C MET A 74 1.12 -6.06 9.77
N GLY A 75 0.99 -6.97 8.79
CA GLY A 75 0.91 -8.41 8.99
C GLY A 75 -0.45 -8.91 9.49
N ARG A 76 -1.51 -8.13 9.31
CA ARG A 76 -2.86 -8.44 9.78
C ARG A 76 -3.78 -8.71 8.60
N GLN A 77 -4.66 -9.71 8.72
CA GLN A 77 -5.53 -10.06 7.60
C GLN A 77 -6.52 -8.93 7.26
N PRO A 78 -6.59 -8.50 5.99
CA PRO A 78 -7.52 -7.47 5.57
C PRO A 78 -8.95 -8.02 5.56
N ARG A 79 -9.88 -7.28 6.17
CA ARG A 79 -11.27 -7.74 6.34
C ARG A 79 -12.25 -6.60 6.26
N THR A 80 -13.45 -6.91 5.78
CA THR A 80 -14.54 -5.94 5.69
C THR A 80 -15.49 -6.14 6.85
N VAL A 81 -15.73 -5.06 7.61
CA VAL A 81 -16.59 -5.09 8.79
C VAL A 81 -17.59 -3.93 8.75
N THR A 82 -18.71 -4.10 9.43
CA THR A 82 -19.64 -3.00 9.69
C THR A 82 -19.35 -2.45 11.07
N LYS A 83 -18.97 -1.18 11.14
CA LYS A 83 -18.72 -0.47 12.40
C LYS A 83 -19.84 0.52 12.68
N VAL A 84 -20.13 0.69 13.97
CA VAL A 84 -21.05 1.70 14.48
C VAL A 84 -20.22 2.84 15.05
N PHE A 85 -20.47 4.04 14.58
CA PHE A 85 -19.83 5.27 15.04
C PHE A 85 -20.85 6.08 15.79
N ASN A 86 -20.53 6.45 17.03
CA ASN A 86 -21.36 7.31 17.85
C ASN A 86 -20.76 8.71 17.85
N ASN A 87 -21.50 9.69 17.37
CA ASN A 87 -21.13 11.10 17.42
C ASN A 87 -22.27 11.91 18.00
N ALA A 88 -22.05 12.52 19.17
CA ALA A 88 -23.02 13.40 19.85
C ALA A 88 -24.47 12.85 19.91
N GLY A 89 -24.62 11.54 20.19
CA GLY A 89 -25.93 10.88 20.28
C GLY A 89 -26.49 10.33 18.97
N GLN A 90 -25.85 10.62 17.82
CA GLN A 90 -26.20 10.01 16.54
C GLN A 90 -25.29 8.83 16.23
N SER A 91 -25.89 7.66 15.96
CA SER A 91 -25.16 6.45 15.56
C SER A 91 -25.22 6.25 14.06
N THR A 92 -24.07 6.14 13.41
CA THR A 92 -23.95 5.83 11.98
C THR A 92 -23.27 4.49 11.78
N LYS A 93 -23.86 3.63 10.96
CA LYS A 93 -23.21 2.38 10.52
C LYS A 93 -22.43 2.64 9.25
N ALA A 94 -21.17 2.25 9.22
CA ALA A 94 -20.37 2.26 7.98
C ALA A 94 -19.72 0.90 7.76
N LYS A 95 -19.78 0.41 6.53
CA LYS A 95 -19.03 -0.76 6.08
C LYS A 95 -17.64 -0.29 5.67
N VAL A 96 -16.60 -0.80 6.33
CA VAL A 96 -15.20 -0.37 6.13
C VAL A 96 -14.29 -1.56 5.86
N ARG A 97 -13.23 -1.34 5.07
CA ARG A 97 -12.15 -2.30 4.82
C ARG A 97 -10.99 -2.01 5.77
N LEU A 98 -10.74 -2.91 6.71
CA LEU A 98 -9.60 -2.82 7.63
C LEU A 98 -8.33 -3.37 6.96
N PHE A 99 -7.18 -2.77 7.28
CA PHE A 99 -5.85 -3.13 6.77
C PHE A 99 -5.76 -3.23 5.24
N PRO A 100 -6.32 -2.30 4.46
CA PRO A 100 -6.39 -2.41 2.99
C PRO A 100 -5.02 -2.51 2.31
N TRP A 101 -3.93 -2.10 2.95
CA TRP A 101 -2.56 -2.23 2.44
C TRP A 101 -2.00 -3.67 2.48
N GLU A 102 -2.66 -4.58 3.19
CA GLU A 102 -2.30 -6.00 3.25
C GLU A 102 -2.93 -6.81 2.10
N ASP A 103 -3.78 -6.19 1.26
CA ASP A 103 -4.40 -6.84 0.12
C ASP A 103 -3.38 -7.15 -1.00
N LEU A 104 -3.36 -8.40 -1.48
CA LEU A 104 -2.50 -8.85 -2.58
C LEU A 104 -3.13 -8.66 -3.97
N ASN A 105 -4.00 -7.65 -4.11
CA ASN A 105 -4.79 -7.42 -5.32
C ASN A 105 -3.95 -7.00 -6.55
N ALA A 106 -2.76 -6.45 -6.34
CA ALA A 106 -1.83 -6.09 -7.42
C ALA A 106 -0.97 -7.27 -7.92
N LEU A 107 -1.07 -8.46 -7.30
CA LEU A 107 -0.25 -9.62 -7.67
C LEU A 107 -0.31 -9.97 -9.17
N PRO A 108 -1.48 -10.00 -9.83
CA PRO A 108 -1.54 -10.29 -11.27
C PRO A 108 -0.83 -9.23 -12.12
N ALA A 109 -0.94 -7.94 -11.74
CA ALA A 109 -0.27 -6.85 -12.44
C ALA A 109 1.24 -6.90 -12.25
N VAL A 110 1.71 -7.25 -11.05
CA VAL A 110 3.14 -7.47 -10.77
C VAL A 110 3.65 -8.62 -11.61
N LYS A 111 3.01 -9.79 -11.57
CA LYS A 111 3.42 -10.95 -12.38
C LYS A 111 3.53 -10.61 -13.87
N LYS A 112 2.50 -9.95 -14.41
CA LYS A 112 2.50 -9.46 -15.79
C LYS A 112 3.66 -8.49 -16.09
N ALA A 113 3.92 -7.52 -15.21
CA ALA A 113 4.99 -6.53 -15.40
C ALA A 113 6.38 -7.17 -15.42
N PHE A 114 6.56 -8.27 -14.68
CA PHE A 114 7.84 -8.98 -14.57
C PHE A 114 7.94 -10.23 -15.46
N GLY A 115 6.89 -10.57 -16.22
CA GLY A 115 6.88 -11.74 -17.12
C GLY A 115 6.82 -13.08 -16.38
N LEU A 116 6.11 -13.12 -15.25
CA LEU A 116 5.95 -14.27 -14.35
C LEU A 116 4.52 -14.83 -14.36
#